data_AF-A0A0B6YM27-F1
#
_entry.id   AF-A0A0B6YM27-F1
#
_cell.length_a   1.000
_cell.length_b   1.000
_cell.length_c   1.000
_cell.angle_alpha   90.00
_cell.angle_beta   90.00
_cell.angle_gamma   90.00
#
_symmetry.space_group_name_H-M   'P 1'
#
loop_
_entity.id
_entity.type
_entity.pdbx_description
1 polymer ?
#
loop_
_entity_poly.entity_id
_entity_poly.type
_entity_poly.pdbx_seq_one_letter_code
_entity_poly.pdbx_strand_id
1 'polypeptide(L)'
;ADNIPQRIQNINNFFTFGLYSNVCRSLFEKHKLLFAFLLCVRIQMHEGIIDLIEWKLLIAGGTHKPKELPNPAPEWISDRSWNDILTLASLPRFASFAEDFKHHIDGFKRIFDSSEPHREKLPGSWA
;
A
#
# COMPACT_ATOMS: atom_id res chain seq x y z
N ALA A 1 -32.36 -18.24 -19.26
CA ALA A 1 -31.16 -17.91 -20.07
C ALA A 1 -30.24 -17.00 -19.26
N ASP A 2 -29.84 -17.47 -18.07
CA ASP A 2 -29.89 -16.61 -16.89
C ASP A 2 -28.49 -16.18 -16.40
N ASN A 3 -28.44 -14.93 -15.98
CA ASN A 3 -27.36 -14.21 -15.28
C ASN A 3 -26.04 -13.98 -16.07
N ILE A 4 -26.10 -13.06 -17.03
CA ILE A 4 -24.92 -12.53 -17.76
C ILE A 4 -23.82 -12.01 -16.80
N PRO A 5 -24.13 -11.22 -15.74
CA PRO A 5 -23.12 -10.80 -14.77
C PRO A 5 -22.36 -11.96 -14.11
N GLN A 6 -23.08 -12.99 -13.66
CA GLN A 6 -22.46 -14.16 -13.05
C GLN A 6 -21.54 -14.90 -14.03
N ARG A 7 -21.95 -14.99 -15.30
CA ARG A 7 -21.12 -15.60 -16.35
C ARG A 7 -19.84 -14.82 -16.60
N ILE A 8 -19.91 -13.50 -16.65
CA ILE A 8 -18.73 -12.63 -16.79
C ILE A 8 -17.78 -12.84 -15.61
N GLN A 9 -18.30 -12.85 -14.38
CA GLN A 9 -17.49 -13.11 -13.20
C GLN A 9 -16.83 -14.49 -13.23
N ASN A 10 -17.57 -15.53 -13.60
CA ASN A 10 -17.03 -16.90 -13.72
C ASN A 10 -15.91 -16.98 -14.76
N ILE A 11 -16.10 -16.33 -15.91
CA ILE A 11 -15.09 -16.24 -16.97
C ILE A 11 -13.84 -15.52 -16.45
N ASN A 12 -14.00 -14.35 -15.84
CA ASN A 12 -12.88 -13.58 -15.28
C ASN A 12 -12.11 -14.39 -14.23
N ASN A 13 -12.80 -15.05 -13.30
CA ASN A 13 -12.16 -15.89 -12.28
C ASN A 13 -11.39 -17.06 -12.90
N PHE A 14 -11.99 -17.74 -13.89
CA PHE A 14 -11.33 -18.85 -14.59
C PHE A 14 -10.10 -18.39 -15.35
N PHE A 15 -10.20 -17.29 -16.10
CA PHE A 15 -9.08 -16.73 -16.85
C PHE A 15 -7.97 -16.20 -15.95
N THR A 16 -8.30 -15.48 -14.88
CA THR A 16 -7.30 -14.96 -13.92
C THR A 16 -6.54 -16.10 -13.26
N PHE A 17 -7.23 -17.15 -12.79
CA PHE A 17 -6.58 -18.32 -12.21
C PHE A 17 -5.75 -19.10 -13.25
N GLY A 18 -6.31 -19.29 -14.45
CA GLY A 18 -5.63 -19.96 -15.55
C GLY A 18 -4.35 -19.25 -15.97
N LEU A 19 -4.39 -17.92 -16.12
CA LEU A 19 -3.24 -17.08 -16.40
C LEU A 19 -2.19 -17.22 -15.29
N TYR A 20 -2.61 -17.07 -14.02
CA TYR A 20 -1.72 -17.20 -12.88
C TYR A 20 -0.99 -18.55 -12.88
N SER A 21 -1.75 -19.65 -12.98
CA SER A 21 -1.22 -21.01 -12.98
C SER A 21 -0.26 -21.24 -14.15
N ASN A 22 -0.63 -20.79 -15.36
CA ASN A 22 0.18 -20.96 -16.56
C ASN A 22 1.54 -20.27 -16.45
N VAL A 23 1.56 -19.03 -15.97
CA VAL A 23 2.80 -18.27 -15.79
C VAL A 23 3.64 -18.85 -14.65
N CYS A 24 3.02 -19.23 -13.52
CA CYS A 24 3.73 -19.81 -12.38
C CYS A 24 4.40 -21.17 -12.64
N ARG A 25 4.01 -21.92 -13.68
CA ARG A 25 4.73 -23.14 -14.09
C ARG A 25 6.14 -22.86 -14.60
N SER A 26 6.36 -21.69 -15.19
CA SER A 26 7.66 -21.29 -15.76
C SER A 26 8.43 -20.32 -14.87
N LEU A 27 7.87 -19.90 -13.74
CA LEU A 27 8.51 -19.00 -12.79
C LEU A 27 9.17 -19.77 -11.64
N PHE A 28 10.33 -19.30 -11.21
CA PHE A 28 10.91 -19.68 -9.93
C PHE A 28 9.98 -19.30 -8.77
N GLU A 29 9.95 -20.13 -7.72
CA GLU A 29 9.09 -19.93 -6.53
C GLU A 29 9.21 -18.52 -5.95
N LYS A 30 10.45 -18.00 -5.84
CA LYS A 30 10.75 -16.65 -5.34
C LYS A 30 10.07 -15.50 -6.10
N HIS A 31 9.62 -15.72 -7.34
CA HIS A 31 8.96 -14.69 -8.16
C HIS A 31 7.43 -14.81 -8.17
N LYS A 32 6.87 -15.92 -7.69
CA LYS A 32 5.42 -16.17 -7.79
C LYS A 32 4.62 -15.17 -6.98
N LEU A 33 5.09 -14.83 -5.77
CA LEU A 33 4.42 -13.84 -4.91
C LEU A 33 4.40 -12.45 -5.55
N LEU A 34 5.53 -12.01 -6.12
CA LEU A 34 5.62 -10.73 -6.83
C LEU A 34 4.65 -10.69 -8.02
N PHE A 35 4.61 -11.77 -8.80
CA PHE A 35 3.70 -11.86 -9.92
C PHE A 35 2.22 -11.85 -9.49
N ALA A 36 1.86 -12.59 -8.42
CA ALA A 36 0.52 -12.58 -7.86
C ALA A 36 0.11 -11.17 -7.40
N PHE A 37 1.02 -10.46 -6.72
CA PHE A 37 0.81 -9.08 -6.29
C PHE A 37 0.58 -8.14 -7.49
N LEU A 38 1.42 -8.20 -8.53
CA LEU A 38 1.26 -7.37 -9.73
C LEU A 38 -0.03 -7.68 -10.50
N LEU A 39 -0.42 -8.95 -10.59
CA LEU A 39 -1.67 -9.35 -11.21
C LEU A 39 -2.87 -8.76 -10.46
N CYS A 40 -2.88 -8.88 -9.13
CA CYS A 40 -3.91 -8.30 -8.27
C CYS A 40 -4.01 -6.78 -8.43
N VAL A 41 -2.86 -6.08 -8.37
CA VAL A 41 -2.81 -4.63 -8.56
C VAL A 41 -3.35 -4.22 -9.92
N ARG A 42 -2.98 -4.93 -11.00
CA ARG A 42 -3.48 -4.63 -12.35
C ARG A 42 -4.99 -4.77 -12.47
N ILE A 43 -5.58 -5.79 -11.86
CA ILE A 43 -7.02 -5.99 -11.85
C ILE A 43 -7.70 -4.86 -11.06
N GLN A 44 -7.23 -4.57 -9.85
CA GLN A 44 -7.82 -3.52 -9.01
C GLN A 44 -7.64 -2.11 -9.57
N MET A 45 -6.55 -1.85 -10.29
CA MET A 45 -6.36 -0.60 -11.03
C MET A 45 -7.38 -0.46 -12.17
N HIS A 46 -7.68 -1.55 -12.89
CA HIS A 46 -8.71 -1.54 -13.94
C HIS A 46 -10.12 -1.31 -13.36
N GLU A 47 -10.37 -1.79 -12.13
CA GLU A 47 -11.62 -1.56 -11.40
C GLU A 47 -11.71 -0.17 -10.74
N GLY A 48 -10.63 0.63 -10.80
CA GLY A 48 -10.58 1.96 -10.18
C GLY A 48 -10.45 1.95 -8.66
N ILE A 49 -10.12 0.79 -8.06
CA ILE A 49 -9.91 0.64 -6.62
C ILE A 49 -8.54 1.19 -6.20
N ILE A 50 -7.52 0.94 -7.03
CA ILE A 50 -6.16 1.46 -6.82
C ILE A 50 -5.94 2.69 -7.67
N ASP A 51 -5.60 3.81 -7.03
CA ASP A 51 -5.23 5.03 -7.71
C ASP A 51 -3.81 4.95 -8.32
N LEU A 52 -3.64 5.51 -9.52
CA LEU A 52 -2.37 5.44 -10.24
C LEU A 52 -1.26 6.29 -9.59
N ILE A 53 -1.62 7.40 -8.93
CA ILE A 53 -0.67 8.28 -8.24
C ILE A 53 -0.19 7.59 -6.96
N GLU A 54 -1.10 7.00 -6.19
CA GLU A 54 -0.77 6.19 -5.01
C GLU A 54 0.16 5.02 -5.39
N TRP A 55 -0.15 4.31 -6.48
CA TRP A 55 0.68 3.20 -6.97
C TRP A 55 2.07 3.64 -7.41
N LYS A 56 2.19 4.78 -8.12
CA LYS A 56 3.49 5.32 -8.53
C LYS A 56 4.34 5.70 -7.33
N LEU A 57 3.73 6.32 -6.31
CA LEU A 57 4.43 6.66 -5.06
C LEU A 57 4.92 5.40 -4.34
N LEU A 58 4.13 4.32 -4.31
CA LEU A 58 4.55 3.06 -3.70
C LEU A 58 5.78 2.43 -4.38
N ILE A 59 5.86 2.47 -5.71
CA ILE A 59 6.97 1.84 -6.46
C ILE A 59 8.22 2.73 -6.53
N ALA A 60 8.04 4.01 -6.85
CA ALA A 60 9.14 4.92 -7.13
C ALA A 60 9.54 5.79 -5.93
N GLY A 61 8.75 5.77 -4.86
CA GLY A 61 8.79 6.80 -3.84
C GLY A 61 8.20 8.12 -4.35
N GLY A 62 8.15 9.11 -3.47
CA GLY A 62 7.84 10.48 -3.85
C GLY A 62 9.04 11.40 -3.65
N THR A 63 9.08 12.48 -4.43
CA THR A 63 10.14 13.50 -4.35
C THR A 63 9.60 14.84 -3.85
N HIS A 64 8.27 15.01 -3.87
CA HIS A 64 7.62 16.26 -3.48
C HIS A 64 7.11 16.19 -2.04
N LYS A 65 7.52 17.16 -1.24
CA LYS A 65 7.01 17.39 0.12
C LYS A 65 6.11 18.62 0.07
N PRO A 66 4.80 18.49 0.33
CA PRO A 66 3.90 19.63 0.32
C PRO A 66 4.08 20.54 1.54
N LYS A 67 4.64 20.00 2.64
CA LYS A 67 4.89 20.73 3.89
C LYS A 67 6.24 20.33 4.47
N GLU A 68 6.90 21.29 5.11
CA GLU A 68 8.04 21.04 5.99
C GLU A 68 7.56 21.14 7.44
N LEU A 69 7.67 20.02 8.16
CA LEU A 69 7.39 19.96 9.59
C LEU A 69 8.62 19.43 10.30
N PRO A 70 8.93 19.90 11.52
CA PRO A 70 10.01 19.34 12.31
C PRO A 70 9.69 17.88 12.68
N ASN A 71 10.72 17.06 12.74
CA ASN A 71 10.60 15.68 13.20
C ASN A 71 10.16 15.68 14.69
N PRO A 72 8.99 15.12 15.02
CA PRO A 72 8.48 15.11 16.38
C PRO A 72 9.20 14.11 17.29
N ALA A 73 9.94 13.16 16.72
CA ALA A 73 10.55 12.04 17.43
C ALA A 73 11.96 11.71 16.87
N PRO A 74 12.92 12.65 16.93
CA PRO A 74 14.27 12.46 16.39
C PRO A 74 15.06 11.34 17.07
N GLU A 75 14.62 10.87 18.24
CA GLU A 75 15.27 9.82 19.01
C GLU A 75 15.06 8.41 18.44
N TRP A 76 14.02 8.19 17.60
CA TRP A 76 13.79 6.90 16.93
C TRP A 76 13.38 7.01 15.45
N ILE A 77 12.98 8.20 14.97
CA ILE A 77 12.74 8.45 13.55
C ILE A 77 13.94 9.17 12.94
N SER A 78 14.55 8.54 11.95
CA SER A 78 15.58 9.21 11.13
C SER A 78 14.98 10.32 10.27
N ASP A 79 15.76 11.37 9.97
CA ASP A 79 15.31 12.43 9.06
C ASP A 79 14.87 11.90 7.69
N ARG A 80 15.48 10.81 7.22
CA ARG A 80 15.06 10.12 5.99
C ARG A 80 13.63 9.58 6.12
N SER A 81 13.35 8.82 7.18
CA SER A 81 12.01 8.27 7.44
C SER A 81 10.96 9.37 7.64
N TRP A 82 11.34 10.45 8.33
CA TRP A 82 10.45 11.60 8.48
C TRP A 82 10.16 12.28 7.14
N ASN A 83 11.17 12.41 6.28
CA ASN A 83 10.99 12.93 4.92
C ASN A 83 10.06 12.06 4.06
N ASP A 84 10.07 10.74 4.25
CA ASP A 84 9.14 9.84 3.58
C ASP A 84 7.70 10.05 4.09
N ILE A 85 7.51 10.27 5.40
CA ILE A 85 6.21 10.63 6.00
C ILE A 85 5.69 11.97 5.45
N LEU A 86 6.55 12.99 5.33
CA LEU A 86 6.17 14.28 4.75
C LEU A 86 5.81 14.16 3.27
N THR A 87 6.53 13.32 2.53
CA THR A 87 6.22 13.02 1.13
C THR A 87 4.87 12.34 0.98
N LEU A 88 4.48 11.47 1.92
CA LEU A 88 3.18 10.79 1.91
C LEU A 88 2.01 11.79 1.95
N ALA A 89 2.18 12.95 2.60
CA ALA A 89 1.17 14.00 2.64
C ALA A 89 0.85 14.62 1.26
N SER A 90 1.61 14.29 0.20
CA SER A 90 1.25 14.65 -1.17
C SER A 90 0.00 13.90 -1.68
N LEU A 91 -0.35 12.78 -1.05
CA LEU A 91 -1.57 12.04 -1.36
C LEU A 91 -2.75 12.62 -0.58
N PRO A 92 -3.91 12.87 -1.23
CA PRO A 92 -5.07 13.48 -0.57
C PRO A 92 -5.54 12.73 0.68
N ARG A 93 -5.48 11.39 0.66
CA ARG A 93 -5.88 10.54 1.79
C ARG A 93 -4.93 10.67 2.99
N PHE A 94 -3.68 11.06 2.76
CA PHE A 94 -2.64 11.16 3.78
C PHE A 94 -2.23 12.60 4.09
N ALA A 95 -2.97 13.60 3.58
CA ALA A 95 -2.61 15.01 3.70
C ALA A 95 -2.49 15.50 5.16
N SER A 96 -3.24 14.90 6.10
CA SER A 96 -3.16 15.19 7.54
C SER A 96 -2.20 14.28 8.30
N PHE A 97 -1.70 13.21 7.68
CA PHE A 97 -0.99 12.12 8.36
C PHE A 97 0.22 12.63 9.17
N ALA A 98 1.03 13.52 8.59
CA ALA A 98 2.22 14.05 9.27
C ALA A 98 1.90 14.90 10.51
N GLU A 99 0.73 15.54 10.58
CA GLU A 99 0.29 16.26 11.78
C GLU A 99 -0.32 15.28 12.80
N ASP A 100 -1.17 14.37 12.33
CA ASP A 100 -1.78 13.33 13.17
C ASP A 100 -0.74 12.43 13.84
N PHE A 101 0.40 12.22 13.16
CA PHE A 101 1.54 11.48 13.67
C PHE A 101 2.06 12.06 14.99
N LYS A 102 2.17 13.38 15.10
CA LYS A 102 2.66 14.09 16.30
C LYS A 102 1.75 13.89 17.49
N HIS A 103 0.45 13.69 17.25
CA HIS A 103 -0.54 13.46 18.29
C HIS A 103 -0.56 12.01 18.79
N HIS A 104 0.06 11.08 18.05
CA HIS A 104 -0.01 9.64 18.34
C HIS A 104 1.38 8.96 18.37
N ILE A 105 2.42 9.70 18.78
CA ILE A 105 3.82 9.25 18.81
C ILE A 105 3.97 7.90 19.52
N ASP A 106 3.37 7.73 20.71
CA ASP A 106 3.46 6.47 21.47
C ASP A 106 2.79 5.29 20.76
N GLY A 107 1.74 5.55 19.99
CA GLY A 107 1.08 4.54 19.16
C GLY A 107 1.98 4.08 18.02
N PHE A 108 2.54 5.02 17.28
CA PHE A 108 3.45 4.73 16.17
C PHE A 108 4.78 4.14 16.65
N LYS A 109 5.26 4.54 17.82
CA LYS A 109 6.46 3.95 18.45
C LYS A 109 6.26 2.48 18.78
N ARG A 110 5.08 2.10 19.33
CA ARG A 110 4.74 0.68 19.54
C ARG A 110 4.78 -0.13 18.25
N ILE A 111 4.29 0.45 17.14
CA ILE A 111 4.38 -0.20 15.82
C ILE A 111 5.84 -0.33 15.40
N PHE A 112 6.62 0.74 15.52
CA PHE A 112 8.03 0.77 15.14
C PHE A 112 8.87 -0.26 15.92
N ASP A 113 8.63 -0.39 17.23
CA ASP A 113 9.35 -1.31 18.11
C ASP A 113 8.83 -2.77 18.05
N SER A 114 7.71 -3.02 17.35
CA SER A 114 7.10 -4.36 17.28
C SER A 114 7.88 -5.29 16.35
N SER A 115 7.95 -6.57 16.72
CA SER A 115 8.47 -7.62 15.83
C SER A 115 7.53 -7.96 14.68
N GLU A 116 6.23 -7.64 14.82
CA GLU A 116 5.20 -7.89 13.82
C GLU A 116 4.39 -6.60 13.53
N PRO A 117 5.02 -5.52 13.02
CA PRO A 117 4.39 -4.20 12.88
C PRO A 117 3.13 -4.22 12.00
N HIS A 118 3.08 -5.13 11.03
CA HIS A 118 1.94 -5.31 10.12
C HIS A 118 0.69 -5.91 10.81
N ARG A 119 0.79 -6.33 12.08
CA ARG A 119 -0.33 -6.84 12.90
C ARG A 119 -0.75 -5.87 14.00
N GLU A 120 0.04 -4.84 14.26
CA GLU A 120 -0.28 -3.85 15.28
C GLU A 120 -1.45 -2.97 14.82
N LYS A 121 -2.24 -2.51 15.78
CA LYS A 121 -3.34 -1.58 15.50
C LYS A 121 -2.77 -0.20 15.20
N LEU A 122 -3.23 0.39 14.10
CA LEU A 122 -2.92 1.77 13.76
C LEU A 122 -3.53 2.71 14.80
N PRO A 123 -2.83 3.79 15.21
CA PRO A 123 -3.35 4.70 16.21
C PRO A 123 -4.29 5.76 15.60
N GLY A 124 -5.18 6.31 16.43
CA GLY A 124 -6.08 7.40 16.04
C GLY A 124 -7.14 6.97 15.02
N SER A 125 -7.48 7.87 14.10
CA SER A 125 -8.44 7.64 13.01
C SER A 125 -7.93 6.74 11.88
N TRP A 126 -6.71 6.21 12.03
CA TRP A 126 -6.07 5.33 11.04
C TRP A 126 -6.30 3.85 11.33
N ALA A 127 -6.95 3.53 12.46
CA ALA A 127 -7.33 2.17 12.88
C ALA A 127 -8.38 1.51 11.98
#